data_AF-A0A535VRN5-F1
#
_entry.id   AF-A0A535VRN5-F1
#
_cell.length_a   1.000
_cell.length_b   1.000
_cell.length_c   1.000
_cell.angle_alpha   90.00
_cell.angle_beta   90.00
_cell.angle_gamma   90.00
#
_symmetry.space_group_name_H-M   'P 1'
#
loop_
_entity.id
_entity.type
_entity.pdbx_description
1 polymer ?
#
loop_
_entity_poly.entity_id
_entity_poly.type
_entity_poly.pdbx_seq_one_letter_code
_entity_poly.pdbx_strand_id
1 'polypeptide(L)'
;MDERTLEGFLGFNDDDLAANRDGRLSPRQARRLLWSGAGRLIVGPPFAAGGATISLLFDSAIGAVLCLIASGMGLYIAWRGFGFLVDSMDGAVAFVTGPLRGRMVHTRNRTSYWAHIGPVSKRIGRAAFDALPNGVACHLYYAPGCRSLLSVEPATVDEPRPMHPFGPDSAHAWDRLRWSWVLMTIGLLGLVVGVHQVASAHPALPVSVSGVVSDYRETHGRSTTRALYLEGHGDTYTPKAEDTYTPSAPPFGVLVGHQVVLYINSGTHDVLAIDDDGQLYAGDWYLHPDHQTMFETVNGAITTVLSGVLLLIGVAVLVRDRRQRESSAVYGPPTVRCRTRPATEYSFRLLLNVD
;
A
#
# COMPACT_ATOMS: atom_id res chain seq x y z
N MET A 1 -28.70 -14.68 -25.18
CA MET A 1 -27.44 -15.10 -24.52
C MET A 1 -27.85 -15.83 -23.25
N ASP A 2 -27.32 -17.03 -23.00
CA ASP A 2 -27.65 -17.83 -21.81
C ASP A 2 -26.75 -17.40 -20.63
N GLU A 3 -27.36 -17.08 -19.48
CA GLU A 3 -26.73 -16.57 -18.25
C GLU A 3 -25.64 -17.53 -17.73
N ARG A 4 -25.92 -18.83 -17.85
CA ARG A 4 -25.01 -19.95 -17.50
C ARG A 4 -23.67 -19.92 -18.24
N THR A 5 -23.65 -19.34 -19.44
CA THR A 5 -22.42 -19.24 -20.24
C THR A 5 -21.48 -18.16 -19.70
N LEU A 6 -22.03 -17.02 -19.23
CA LEU A 6 -21.23 -15.96 -18.61
C LEU A 6 -20.74 -16.33 -17.21
N GLU A 7 -21.57 -17.02 -16.42
CA GLU A 7 -21.21 -17.55 -15.10
C GLU A 7 -19.95 -18.41 -15.16
N GLY A 8 -19.93 -19.39 -16.07
CA GLY A 8 -18.81 -20.30 -16.25
C GLY A 8 -17.52 -19.58 -16.69
N PHE A 9 -17.62 -18.60 -17.58
CA PHE A 9 -16.45 -17.89 -18.10
C PHE A 9 -15.88 -16.85 -17.13
N LEU A 10 -16.73 -16.19 -16.36
CA LEU A 10 -16.33 -15.11 -15.45
C LEU A 10 -16.20 -15.59 -14.00
N GLY A 11 -16.61 -16.83 -13.72
CA GLY A 11 -16.41 -17.52 -12.44
C GLY A 11 -17.29 -16.96 -11.32
N PHE A 12 -18.55 -16.63 -11.61
CA PHE A 12 -19.58 -16.24 -10.65
C PHE A 12 -20.76 -17.24 -10.73
N ASN A 13 -21.66 -17.25 -9.74
CA ASN A 13 -22.85 -18.10 -9.71
C ASN A 13 -24.13 -17.28 -9.45
N ASP A 14 -25.29 -17.93 -9.43
CA ASP A 14 -26.59 -17.30 -9.18
C ASP A 14 -26.63 -16.51 -7.86
N ASP A 15 -26.08 -17.05 -6.77
CA ASP A 15 -26.01 -16.38 -5.48
C ASP A 15 -25.16 -15.09 -5.55
N ASP A 16 -24.03 -15.16 -6.26
CA ASP A 16 -23.17 -14.01 -6.51
C ASP A 16 -23.93 -12.94 -7.29
N LEU A 17 -24.71 -13.31 -8.31
CA LEU A 17 -25.45 -12.37 -9.13
C LEU A 17 -26.64 -11.75 -8.37
N ALA A 18 -27.37 -12.54 -7.59
CA ALA A 18 -28.46 -12.06 -6.74
C ALA A 18 -27.95 -11.01 -5.73
N ALA A 19 -26.84 -11.30 -5.04
CA ALA A 19 -26.22 -10.34 -4.13
C ALA A 19 -25.80 -9.05 -4.84
N ASN A 20 -25.21 -9.16 -6.05
CA ASN A 20 -24.76 -8.00 -6.81
C ASN A 20 -25.94 -7.14 -7.30
N ARG A 21 -27.08 -7.75 -7.66
CA ARG A 21 -28.34 -7.04 -7.97
C ARG A 21 -28.84 -6.23 -6.78
N ASP A 22 -28.61 -6.72 -5.55
CA ASP A 22 -28.90 -5.99 -4.31
C ASP A 22 -27.83 -4.94 -3.94
N GLY A 23 -26.83 -4.72 -4.81
CA GLY A 23 -25.74 -3.77 -4.59
C GLY A 23 -24.71 -4.24 -3.55
N ARG A 24 -24.67 -5.55 -3.23
CA ARG A 24 -23.80 -6.11 -2.18
C ARG A 24 -22.94 -7.26 -2.69
N LEU A 25 -21.77 -7.42 -2.09
CA LEU A 25 -20.90 -8.57 -2.35
C LEU A 25 -21.49 -9.83 -1.72
N SER A 26 -21.38 -10.95 -2.45
CA SER A 26 -21.59 -12.25 -1.83
C SER A 26 -20.47 -12.57 -0.83
N PRO A 27 -20.70 -13.45 0.17
CA PRO A 27 -19.65 -13.89 1.09
C PRO A 27 -18.44 -14.51 0.38
N ARG A 28 -18.65 -15.14 -0.77
CA ARG A 28 -17.60 -15.75 -1.59
C ARG A 28 -16.74 -14.69 -2.27
N GLN A 29 -17.38 -13.69 -2.86
CA GLN A 29 -16.70 -12.56 -3.51
C GLN A 29 -15.94 -11.71 -2.48
N ALA A 30 -16.55 -11.39 -1.35
CA ALA A 30 -15.92 -10.65 -0.26
C ALA A 30 -14.64 -11.36 0.22
N ARG A 31 -14.72 -12.67 0.48
CA ARG A 31 -13.56 -13.48 0.90
C ARG A 31 -12.47 -13.52 -0.17
N ARG A 32 -12.84 -13.62 -1.45
CA ARG A 32 -11.88 -13.60 -2.57
C ARG A 32 -11.15 -12.25 -2.65
N LEU A 33 -11.87 -11.14 -2.51
CA LEU A 33 -11.26 -9.80 -2.48
C LEU A 33 -10.36 -9.64 -1.26
N LEU A 34 -10.79 -10.09 -0.09
CA LEU A 34 -10.01 -10.08 1.15
C LEU A 34 -8.68 -10.79 0.99
N TRP A 35 -8.67 -12.05 0.53
CA TRP A 35 -7.42 -12.80 0.33
C TRP A 35 -6.52 -12.17 -0.73
N SER A 36 -7.11 -11.61 -1.77
CA SER A 36 -6.35 -10.89 -2.80
C SER A 36 -5.73 -9.61 -2.26
N GLY A 37 -6.43 -8.88 -1.39
CA GLY A 37 -5.93 -7.69 -0.71
C GLY A 37 -4.83 -8.03 0.29
N ALA A 38 -5.10 -9.00 1.18
CA ALA A 38 -4.16 -9.47 2.18
C ALA A 38 -2.85 -9.97 1.57
N GLY A 39 -2.91 -10.80 0.52
CA GLY A 39 -1.69 -11.27 -0.15
C GLY A 39 -0.83 -10.13 -0.72
N ARG A 40 -1.46 -9.06 -1.21
CA ARG A 40 -0.73 -7.86 -1.67
C ARG A 40 -0.16 -7.04 -0.51
N LEU A 41 -0.85 -6.96 0.63
CA LEU A 41 -0.31 -6.27 1.81
C LEU A 41 0.76 -7.09 2.56
N ILE A 42 0.81 -8.39 2.37
CA ILE A 42 1.90 -9.23 2.87
C ILE A 42 3.16 -9.02 2.03
N VAL A 43 3.03 -8.85 0.71
CA VAL A 43 4.18 -8.73 -0.21
C VAL A 43 4.63 -7.28 -0.42
N GLY A 44 3.69 -6.35 -0.60
CA GLY A 44 3.95 -4.97 -1.02
C GLY A 44 4.82 -4.18 -0.05
N PRO A 45 4.44 -4.03 1.23
CA PRO A 45 5.20 -3.27 2.22
C PRO A 45 6.62 -3.83 2.47
N PRO A 46 6.85 -5.15 2.66
CA PRO A 46 8.21 -5.67 2.77
C PRO A 46 9.04 -5.44 1.51
N PHE A 47 8.43 -5.52 0.32
CA PHE A 47 9.14 -5.22 -0.93
C PHE A 47 9.49 -3.72 -1.03
N ALA A 48 8.60 -2.84 -0.59
CA ALA A 48 8.85 -1.40 -0.56
C ALA A 48 9.95 -1.02 0.44
N ALA A 49 9.88 -1.58 1.65
CA ALA A 49 10.86 -1.38 2.70
C ALA A 49 12.22 -1.95 2.29
N GLY A 50 12.26 -3.17 1.75
CA GLY A 50 13.48 -3.79 1.24
C GLY A 50 14.14 -2.93 0.16
N GLY A 51 13.38 -2.43 -0.81
CA GLY A 51 13.90 -1.49 -1.81
C GLY A 51 14.49 -0.23 -1.19
N ALA A 52 13.79 0.39 -0.24
CA ALA A 52 14.26 1.60 0.44
C ALA A 52 15.52 1.34 1.28
N THR A 53 15.55 0.28 2.08
CA THR A 53 16.71 -0.07 2.92
C THR A 53 17.92 -0.40 2.07
N ILE A 54 17.73 -1.20 1.01
CA ILE A 54 18.82 -1.55 0.09
C ILE A 54 19.35 -0.29 -0.62
N SER A 55 18.51 0.69 -0.95
CA SER A 55 18.97 1.95 -1.56
C SER A 55 19.98 2.71 -0.70
N LEU A 56 19.92 2.56 0.63
CA LEU A 56 20.87 3.18 1.56
C LEU A 56 22.23 2.47 1.57
N LEU A 57 22.32 1.25 1.03
CA LEU A 57 23.54 0.43 0.98
C LEU A 57 24.29 0.54 -0.36
N PHE A 58 23.73 1.23 -1.35
CA PHE A 58 24.31 1.34 -2.70
C PHE A 58 24.66 2.79 -3.04
N ASP A 59 25.96 3.08 -3.18
CA ASP A 59 26.46 4.40 -3.63
C ASP A 59 26.37 4.60 -5.15
N SER A 60 25.98 3.55 -5.90
CA SER A 60 25.84 3.65 -7.35
C SER A 60 24.49 4.24 -7.76
N ALA A 61 24.51 5.22 -8.68
CA ALA A 61 23.29 5.83 -9.21
C ALA A 61 22.33 4.79 -9.84
N ILE A 62 22.88 3.76 -10.50
CA ILE A 62 22.08 2.67 -11.09
C ILE A 62 21.40 1.84 -9.99
N GLY A 63 22.13 1.51 -8.91
CA GLY A 63 21.57 0.80 -7.76
C GLY A 63 20.45 1.58 -7.09
N ALA A 64 20.64 2.89 -6.90
CA ALA A 64 19.62 3.78 -6.35
C ALA A 64 18.34 3.79 -7.22
N VAL A 65 18.48 3.87 -8.54
CA VAL A 65 17.32 3.84 -9.47
C VAL A 65 16.57 2.50 -9.40
N LEU A 66 17.28 1.36 -9.42
CA LEU A 66 16.65 0.05 -9.32
C LEU A 66 15.91 -0.13 -7.99
N CYS A 67 16.51 0.35 -6.90
CA CYS A 67 15.88 0.32 -5.58
C CYS A 67 14.63 1.21 -5.51
N LEU A 68 14.67 2.40 -6.12
CA LEU A 68 13.49 3.27 -6.23
C LEU A 68 12.36 2.63 -7.05
N ILE A 69 12.69 1.93 -8.14
CA ILE A 69 11.71 1.16 -8.92
C ILE A 69 11.09 0.06 -8.06
N ALA A 70 11.90 -0.67 -7.31
CA ALA A 70 11.42 -1.71 -6.39
C ALA A 70 10.49 -1.12 -5.32
N SER A 71 10.89 -0.01 -4.69
CA SER A 71 10.09 0.72 -3.72
C SER A 71 8.76 1.19 -4.29
N GLY A 72 8.78 1.79 -5.48
CA GLY A 72 7.58 2.23 -6.19
C GLY A 72 6.65 1.06 -6.54
N MET A 73 7.20 -0.08 -6.94
CA MET A 73 6.42 -1.29 -7.21
C MET A 73 5.80 -1.86 -5.94
N GLY A 74 6.54 -1.91 -4.83
CA GLY A 74 6.04 -2.36 -3.53
C GLY A 74 4.90 -1.47 -3.02
N LEU A 75 5.07 -0.16 -3.12
CA LEU A 75 4.04 0.83 -2.82
C LEU A 75 2.82 0.66 -3.72
N TYR A 76 3.00 0.43 -5.02
CA TYR A 76 1.90 0.17 -5.94
C TYR A 76 1.13 -1.13 -5.62
N ILE A 77 1.84 -2.20 -5.25
CA ILE A 77 1.22 -3.47 -4.86
C ILE A 77 0.42 -3.26 -3.57
N ALA A 78 1.00 -2.58 -2.57
CA ALA A 78 0.33 -2.26 -1.31
C ALA A 78 -0.91 -1.38 -1.58
N TRP A 79 -0.75 -0.35 -2.40
CA TRP A 79 -1.81 0.54 -2.88
C TRP A 79 -3.00 -0.26 -3.46
N ARG A 80 -2.72 -1.19 -4.38
CA ARG A 80 -3.75 -2.09 -4.91
C ARG A 80 -4.32 -2.99 -3.83
N GLY A 81 -3.50 -3.54 -2.95
CA GLY A 81 -3.93 -4.37 -1.81
C GLY A 81 -4.98 -3.69 -0.94
N PHE A 82 -4.76 -2.43 -0.60
CA PHE A 82 -5.74 -1.61 0.12
C PHE A 82 -7.06 -1.50 -0.64
N GLY A 83 -7.03 -1.20 -1.93
CA GLY A 83 -8.26 -1.13 -2.75
C GLY A 83 -9.11 -2.41 -2.67
N PHE A 84 -8.48 -3.58 -2.68
CA PHE A 84 -9.18 -4.87 -2.55
C PHE A 84 -9.72 -5.11 -1.13
N LEU A 85 -8.92 -4.79 -0.10
CA LEU A 85 -9.32 -4.94 1.29
C LEU A 85 -10.52 -4.05 1.62
N VAL A 86 -10.48 -2.78 1.24
CA VAL A 86 -11.59 -1.89 1.58
C VAL A 86 -12.86 -2.28 0.84
N ASP A 87 -12.78 -2.67 -0.44
CA ASP A 87 -13.97 -3.17 -1.14
C ASP A 87 -14.53 -4.45 -0.50
N SER A 88 -13.67 -5.32 0.04
CA SER A 88 -14.12 -6.51 0.75
C SER A 88 -14.86 -6.19 2.07
N MET A 89 -14.47 -5.10 2.74
CA MET A 89 -15.08 -4.67 4.01
C MET A 89 -16.32 -3.81 3.80
N ASP A 90 -16.30 -2.91 2.81
CA ASP A 90 -17.44 -2.07 2.46
C ASP A 90 -18.58 -2.91 1.87
N GLY A 91 -18.26 -4.02 1.17
CA GLY A 91 -19.27 -4.90 0.60
C GLY A 91 -20.08 -4.29 -0.54
N ALA A 92 -19.75 -3.08 -0.99
CA ALA A 92 -20.53 -2.34 -1.98
C ALA A 92 -20.23 -2.80 -3.40
N VAL A 93 -21.29 -2.90 -4.20
CA VAL A 93 -21.22 -3.24 -5.63
C VAL A 93 -21.75 -2.08 -6.45
N ALA A 94 -20.98 -1.69 -7.45
CA ALA A 94 -21.40 -0.73 -8.46
C ALA A 94 -21.74 -1.48 -9.75
N PHE A 95 -22.62 -0.90 -10.57
CA PHE A 95 -22.92 -1.44 -11.88
C PHE A 95 -22.77 -0.41 -13.00
N VAL A 96 -22.45 -0.91 -14.21
CA VAL A 96 -22.46 -0.10 -15.43
C VAL A 96 -23.01 -0.90 -16.59
N THR A 97 -23.81 -0.25 -17.41
CA THR A 97 -24.34 -0.85 -18.64
C THR A 97 -23.45 -0.45 -19.81
N GLY A 98 -22.95 -1.44 -20.55
CA GLY A 98 -22.10 -1.17 -21.71
C GLY A 98 -21.95 -2.37 -22.63
N PRO A 99 -21.46 -2.15 -23.87
CA PRO A 99 -21.22 -3.25 -24.80
C PRO A 99 -20.03 -4.09 -24.32
N LEU A 100 -20.20 -5.40 -24.32
CA LEU A 100 -19.14 -6.37 -24.11
C LEU A 100 -18.19 -6.36 -25.31
N ARG A 101 -16.89 -6.19 -25.07
CA ARG A 101 -15.85 -6.17 -26.11
C ARG A 101 -14.69 -7.09 -25.74
N GLY A 102 -14.34 -8.01 -26.62
CA GLY A 102 -13.10 -8.74 -26.54
C GLY A 102 -11.91 -7.87 -26.96
N ARG A 103 -10.83 -7.88 -26.17
CA ARG A 103 -9.52 -7.34 -26.57
C ARG A 103 -8.45 -8.42 -26.48
N MET A 104 -7.64 -8.51 -27.53
CA MET A 104 -6.46 -9.37 -27.56
C MET A 104 -5.21 -8.53 -27.38
N VAL A 105 -4.33 -8.94 -26.47
CA VAL A 105 -3.03 -8.30 -26.26
C VAL A 105 -1.94 -9.30 -26.60
N HIS A 106 -1.17 -9.00 -27.64
CA HIS A 106 -0.01 -9.78 -28.04
C HIS A 106 1.24 -9.25 -27.35
N THR A 107 1.95 -10.13 -26.67
CA THR A 107 3.30 -9.91 -26.15
C THR A 107 4.24 -10.91 -26.81
N ARG A 108 5.53 -10.61 -26.88
CA ARG A 108 6.56 -11.34 -27.63
C ARG A 108 6.46 -12.88 -27.54
N ASN A 109 6.08 -13.41 -26.37
CA ASN A 109 5.92 -14.86 -26.13
C ASN A 109 4.53 -15.28 -25.60
N ARG A 110 3.53 -14.39 -25.55
CA ARG A 110 2.22 -14.71 -24.95
C ARG A 110 1.09 -13.86 -25.49
N THR A 111 0.01 -14.51 -25.89
CA THR A 111 -1.28 -13.85 -26.19
C THR A 111 -2.16 -13.90 -24.94
N SER A 112 -2.66 -12.74 -24.52
CA SER A 112 -3.61 -12.62 -23.40
C SER A 112 -4.94 -12.08 -23.91
N TYR A 113 -6.03 -12.76 -23.53
CA TYR A 113 -7.39 -12.41 -23.90
C TYR A 113 -8.08 -11.68 -22.75
N TRP A 114 -8.76 -10.59 -23.07
CA TRP A 114 -9.42 -9.72 -22.12
C TRP A 114 -10.86 -9.46 -22.55
N ALA A 115 -11.80 -9.54 -21.61
CA ALA A 115 -13.14 -8.98 -21.76
C ALA A 115 -13.13 -7.55 -21.20
N HIS A 116 -13.58 -6.60 -22.00
CA HIS A 116 -13.79 -5.19 -21.64
C HIS A 116 -15.28 -4.90 -21.61
N ILE A 117 -15.75 -4.33 -20.51
CA ILE A 117 -17.12 -3.85 -20.36
C ILE A 117 -17.01 -2.52 -19.60
N GLY A 118 -17.34 -1.42 -20.27
CA GLY A 118 -17.14 -0.08 -19.70
C GLY A 118 -15.69 0.15 -19.19
N PRO A 119 -15.49 0.52 -17.91
CA PRO A 119 -14.18 0.85 -17.34
C PRO A 119 -13.40 -0.34 -16.79
N VAL A 120 -13.96 -1.56 -16.82
CA VAL A 120 -13.32 -2.75 -16.24
C VAL A 120 -12.84 -3.69 -17.34
N SER A 121 -11.67 -4.28 -17.12
CA SER A 121 -11.15 -5.38 -17.95
C SER A 121 -10.86 -6.60 -17.08
N LYS A 122 -11.23 -7.79 -17.58
CA LYS A 122 -10.91 -9.06 -16.93
C LYS A 122 -10.23 -9.98 -17.92
N ARG A 123 -9.14 -10.60 -17.48
CA ARG A 123 -8.46 -11.63 -18.26
C ARG A 123 -9.33 -12.87 -18.32
N ILE A 124 -9.52 -13.40 -19.52
CA ILE A 124 -10.31 -14.62 -19.78
C ILE A 124 -9.47 -15.64 -20.55
N GLY A 125 -9.93 -16.90 -20.57
CA GLY A 125 -9.34 -17.95 -21.39
C GLY A 125 -9.66 -17.76 -22.87
N ARG A 126 -8.90 -18.44 -23.75
CA ARG A 126 -9.11 -18.40 -25.20
C ARG A 126 -10.52 -18.86 -25.60
N ALA A 127 -10.97 -20.00 -25.08
CA ALA A 127 -12.31 -20.52 -25.36
C ALA A 127 -13.43 -19.55 -24.96
N ALA A 128 -13.27 -18.86 -23.82
CA ALA A 128 -14.20 -17.83 -23.36
C ALA A 128 -14.18 -16.58 -24.24
N PHE A 129 -13.02 -16.25 -24.83
CA PHE A 129 -12.88 -15.13 -25.76
C PHE A 129 -13.55 -15.41 -27.10
N ASP A 130 -13.37 -16.62 -27.63
CA ASP A 130 -13.95 -17.05 -28.90
C ASP A 130 -15.49 -17.15 -28.81
N ALA A 131 -16.01 -17.49 -27.62
CA ALA A 131 -17.44 -17.54 -27.33
C ALA A 131 -18.03 -16.19 -26.86
N LEU A 132 -17.24 -15.12 -26.80
CA LEU A 132 -17.68 -13.84 -26.24
C LEU A 132 -18.64 -13.13 -27.21
N PRO A 133 -19.89 -12.81 -26.81
CA PRO A 133 -20.83 -12.12 -27.67
C PRO A 133 -20.48 -10.63 -27.77
N ASN A 134 -19.60 -10.30 -28.71
CA ASN A 134 -19.14 -8.94 -28.93
C ASN A 134 -20.29 -7.99 -29.31
N GLY A 135 -20.32 -6.81 -28.68
CA GLY A 135 -21.30 -5.76 -28.95
C GLY A 135 -22.62 -5.90 -28.19
N VAL A 136 -22.86 -7.02 -27.49
CA VAL A 136 -24.06 -7.18 -26.66
C VAL A 136 -23.98 -6.28 -25.44
N ALA A 137 -25.06 -5.57 -25.16
CA ALA A 137 -25.18 -4.73 -23.97
C ALA A 137 -25.37 -5.62 -22.74
N CYS A 138 -24.50 -5.43 -21.74
CA CYS A 138 -24.57 -6.15 -20.48
C CYS A 138 -24.50 -5.18 -19.30
N HIS A 139 -25.11 -5.57 -18.19
CA HIS A 139 -24.85 -4.96 -16.89
C HIS A 139 -23.61 -5.62 -16.30
N LEU A 140 -22.69 -4.76 -15.91
CA LEU A 140 -21.42 -5.13 -15.32
C LEU A 140 -21.45 -4.80 -13.85
N TYR A 141 -21.40 -5.80 -12.99
CA TYR A 141 -21.23 -5.61 -11.57
C TYR A 141 -19.75 -5.65 -11.21
N TYR A 142 -19.27 -4.63 -10.51
CA TYR A 142 -17.86 -4.52 -10.15
C TYR A 142 -17.67 -3.89 -8.77
N ALA A 143 -16.54 -4.22 -8.16
CA ALA A 143 -16.10 -3.62 -6.90
C ALA A 143 -15.43 -2.26 -7.19
N PRO A 144 -15.94 -1.13 -6.65
CA PRO A 144 -15.63 0.20 -7.16
C PRO A 144 -14.19 0.67 -6.89
N GLY A 145 -13.61 0.33 -5.74
CA GLY A 145 -12.24 0.74 -5.38
C GLY A 145 -11.17 -0.02 -6.14
N CYS A 146 -11.27 -1.35 -6.19
CA CYS A 146 -10.31 -2.22 -6.84
C CYS A 146 -10.58 -2.43 -8.34
N ARG A 147 -11.77 -2.04 -8.83
CA ARG A 147 -12.27 -2.26 -10.19
C ARG A 147 -12.24 -3.73 -10.59
N SER A 148 -12.58 -4.61 -9.66
CA SER A 148 -12.64 -6.03 -9.93
C SER A 148 -14.01 -6.39 -10.51
N LEU A 149 -14.01 -7.08 -11.65
CA LEU A 149 -15.24 -7.61 -12.24
C LEU A 149 -15.79 -8.77 -11.40
N LEU A 150 -17.00 -8.57 -10.88
CA LEU A 150 -17.74 -9.48 -10.01
C LEU A 150 -18.64 -10.42 -10.80
N SER A 151 -19.68 -9.88 -11.43
CA SER A 151 -20.62 -10.63 -12.29
C SER A 151 -21.09 -9.79 -13.49
N VAL A 152 -21.73 -10.44 -14.45
CA VAL A 152 -22.28 -9.81 -15.66
C VAL A 152 -23.62 -10.45 -15.99
N GLU A 153 -24.59 -9.66 -16.41
CA GLU A 153 -25.88 -10.15 -16.94
C GLU A 153 -26.27 -9.39 -18.21
N PRO A 154 -27.11 -9.96 -19.10
CA PRO A 154 -27.64 -9.23 -20.25
C PRO A 154 -28.43 -8.00 -19.79
N ALA A 155 -28.21 -6.86 -20.44
CA ALA A 155 -29.02 -5.66 -20.20
C ALA A 155 -30.22 -5.64 -21.15
N THR A 156 -31.40 -5.27 -20.65
CA THR A 156 -32.53 -4.92 -21.52
C THR A 156 -32.41 -3.47 -22.01
N VAL A 157 -32.95 -3.18 -23.20
CA VAL A 157 -32.73 -1.90 -23.92
C VAL A 157 -33.24 -0.67 -23.15
N ASP A 158 -34.18 -0.88 -22.22
CA ASP A 158 -34.89 0.18 -21.49
C ASP A 158 -34.26 0.53 -20.12
N GLU A 159 -33.15 -0.11 -19.74
CA GLU A 159 -32.57 0.10 -18.42
C GLU A 159 -31.68 1.34 -18.34
N PRO A 160 -31.80 2.13 -17.24
CA PRO A 160 -31.07 3.38 -17.11
C PRO A 160 -29.56 3.12 -17.15
N ARG A 161 -28.85 3.91 -17.95
CA ARG A 161 -27.38 3.94 -17.97
C ARG A 161 -26.93 4.85 -16.84
N PRO A 162 -26.52 4.33 -15.66
CA PRO A 162 -26.04 5.20 -14.60
C PRO A 162 -24.86 6.03 -15.15
N MET A 163 -24.91 7.35 -14.97
CA MET A 163 -23.76 8.20 -15.26
C MET A 163 -22.60 7.71 -14.40
N HIS A 164 -21.55 7.23 -15.05
CA HIS A 164 -20.36 6.78 -14.38
C HIS A 164 -19.58 8.01 -13.93
N PRO A 165 -19.43 8.30 -12.62
CA PRO A 165 -18.57 9.41 -12.21
C PRO A 165 -17.08 9.09 -12.41
N PHE A 166 -16.72 7.82 -12.63
CA PHE A 166 -15.34 7.39 -12.75
C PHE A 166 -15.06 6.80 -14.13
N GLY A 167 -14.53 7.61 -15.03
CA GLY A 167 -13.92 7.15 -16.27
C GLY A 167 -12.68 6.27 -16.02
N PRO A 168 -12.16 5.59 -17.06
CA PRO A 168 -10.87 4.90 -17.01
C PRO A 168 -9.67 5.83 -16.73
N ASP A 169 -9.89 7.15 -16.71
CA ASP A 169 -8.88 8.19 -16.75
C ASP A 169 -8.00 8.25 -15.48
N SER A 170 -6.74 8.60 -15.68
CA SER A 170 -5.73 8.83 -14.64
C SER A 170 -6.05 10.05 -13.77
N ALA A 171 -6.87 10.98 -14.27
CA ALA A 171 -7.30 12.18 -13.56
C ALA A 171 -8.06 11.88 -12.25
N HIS A 172 -8.70 10.71 -12.12
CA HIS A 172 -9.44 10.31 -10.91
C HIS A 172 -8.72 9.21 -10.14
N ALA A 173 -7.42 8.97 -10.42
CA ALA A 173 -6.62 8.01 -9.67
C ALA A 173 -6.49 8.38 -8.20
N TRP A 174 -6.47 9.68 -7.90
CA TRP A 174 -6.41 10.24 -6.56
C TRP A 174 -7.74 10.16 -5.80
N ASP A 175 -8.88 10.14 -6.50
CA ASP A 175 -10.19 9.89 -5.88
C ASP A 175 -10.39 8.41 -5.53
N ARG A 176 -9.65 7.52 -6.22
CA ARG A 176 -9.51 6.12 -5.81
C ARG A 176 -8.63 5.98 -4.58
N LEU A 177 -7.85 7.02 -4.23
CA LEU A 177 -7.15 7.04 -2.96
C LEU A 177 -8.16 7.11 -1.83
N ARG A 178 -8.43 5.96 -1.19
CA ARG A 178 -9.18 5.90 0.07
C ARG A 178 -8.29 6.47 1.17
N TRP A 179 -8.09 7.79 1.14
CA TRP A 179 -7.18 8.55 1.99
C TRP A 179 -7.42 8.29 3.46
N SER A 180 -8.69 8.09 3.86
CA SER A 180 -9.05 7.62 5.19
C SER A 180 -8.26 6.38 5.64
N TRP A 181 -8.19 5.36 4.79
CA TRP A 181 -7.47 4.12 5.08
C TRP A 181 -5.96 4.28 5.04
N VAL A 182 -5.44 5.10 4.14
CA VAL A 182 -4.00 5.42 4.08
C VAL A 182 -3.57 6.11 5.38
N LEU A 183 -4.30 7.14 5.79
CA LEU A 183 -4.04 7.90 7.02
C LEU A 183 -4.17 7.02 8.26
N MET A 184 -5.20 6.17 8.34
CA MET A 184 -5.36 5.22 9.44
C MET A 184 -4.21 4.20 9.51
N THR A 185 -3.72 3.72 8.37
CA THR A 185 -2.60 2.75 8.34
C THR A 185 -1.29 3.40 8.78
N ILE A 186 -0.96 4.58 8.23
CA ILE A 186 0.22 5.35 8.62
C ILE A 186 0.14 5.70 10.11
N GLY A 187 -1.03 6.16 10.57
CA GLY A 187 -1.28 6.46 11.98
C GLY A 187 -1.16 5.24 12.88
N LEU A 188 -1.66 4.07 12.48
CA LEU A 188 -1.53 2.85 13.29
C LEU A 188 -0.08 2.39 13.40
N LEU A 189 0.64 2.34 12.27
CA LEU A 189 2.06 1.94 12.24
C LEU A 189 2.92 2.90 13.05
N GLY A 190 2.74 4.21 12.84
CA GLY A 190 3.48 5.23 13.57
C GLY A 190 3.18 5.21 15.07
N LEU A 191 1.96 4.86 15.48
CA LEU A 191 1.60 4.69 16.89
C LEU A 191 2.34 3.49 17.51
N VAL A 192 2.39 2.35 16.82
CA VAL A 192 3.15 1.17 17.28
C VAL A 192 4.64 1.51 17.40
N VAL A 193 5.22 2.17 16.39
CA VAL A 193 6.63 2.59 16.41
C VAL A 193 6.91 3.58 17.53
N GLY A 194 6.06 4.59 17.71
CA GLY A 194 6.21 5.61 18.75
C GLY A 194 6.12 5.00 20.15
N VAL A 195 5.13 4.14 20.40
CA VAL A 195 4.98 3.44 21.69
C VAL A 195 6.17 2.52 21.95
N HIS A 196 6.65 1.80 20.93
CA HIS A 196 7.82 0.95 21.06
C HIS A 196 9.06 1.75 21.44
N GLN A 197 9.32 2.88 20.76
CA GLN A 197 10.46 3.76 21.08
C GLN A 197 10.40 4.29 22.52
N VAL A 198 9.23 4.71 23.00
CA VAL A 198 9.07 5.15 24.40
C VAL A 198 9.33 4.00 25.37
N ALA A 199 8.80 2.81 25.08
CA ALA A 199 8.95 1.63 25.94
C ALA A 199 10.38 1.07 25.94
N SER A 200 11.13 1.26 24.84
CA SER A 200 12.53 0.84 24.73
C SER A 200 13.52 1.91 25.17
N ALA A 201 13.05 3.10 25.58
CA ALA A 201 13.94 4.19 25.96
C ALA A 201 14.78 3.82 27.18
N HIS A 202 16.09 3.99 27.08
CA HIS A 202 17.02 3.63 28.15
C HIS A 202 18.17 4.64 28.26
N PRO A 203 18.87 4.72 29.39
CA PRO A 203 20.04 5.59 29.52
C PRO A 203 21.19 5.07 28.65
N ALA A 204 22.12 5.95 28.31
CA ALA A 204 23.36 5.54 27.66
C ALA A 204 24.14 4.59 28.58
N LEU A 205 24.57 3.44 28.03
CA LEU A 205 25.39 2.46 28.75
C LEU A 205 26.79 2.44 28.13
N PRO A 206 27.72 3.30 28.62
CA PRO A 206 29.06 3.37 28.08
C PRO A 206 29.84 2.08 28.41
N VAL A 207 30.43 1.49 27.39
CA VAL A 207 31.38 0.38 27.50
C VAL A 207 32.73 0.86 27.00
N SER A 208 33.78 0.64 27.78
CA SER A 208 35.14 1.03 27.41
C SER A 208 35.78 0.00 26.49
N VAL A 209 36.36 0.45 25.38
CA VAL A 209 37.19 -0.35 24.48
C VAL A 209 38.52 0.34 24.31
N SER A 210 39.61 -0.35 24.62
CA SER A 210 40.97 0.15 24.46
C SER A 210 41.60 -0.42 23.19
N GLY A 211 42.34 0.41 22.46
CA GLY A 211 43.06 -0.01 21.26
C GLY A 211 43.86 1.11 20.62
N VAL A 212 44.70 0.75 19.67
CA VAL A 212 45.38 1.71 18.80
C VAL A 212 44.46 2.05 17.64
N VAL A 213 44.26 3.33 17.32
CA VAL A 213 43.47 3.73 16.16
C VAL A 213 44.20 3.33 14.89
N SER A 214 43.60 2.45 14.09
CA SER A 214 44.21 1.94 12.86
C SER A 214 43.85 2.76 11.63
N ASP A 215 42.64 3.29 11.56
CA ASP A 215 42.15 4.08 10.42
C ASP A 215 41.02 5.03 10.88
N TYR A 216 40.84 6.11 10.12
CA TYR A 216 39.72 7.05 10.25
C TYR A 216 39.18 7.38 8.86
N ARG A 217 37.86 7.23 8.68
CA ARG A 217 37.19 7.55 7.43
C ARG A 217 36.03 8.49 7.65
N GLU A 218 36.00 9.54 6.84
CA GLU A 218 34.91 10.51 6.82
C GLU A 218 34.30 10.57 5.42
N THR A 219 33.03 10.21 5.33
CA THR A 219 32.29 10.25 4.07
C THR A 219 31.37 11.46 4.07
N HIS A 220 31.59 12.35 3.12
CA HIS A 220 30.81 13.57 2.95
C HIS A 220 29.68 13.34 1.95
N GLY A 221 28.45 13.59 2.39
CA GLY A 221 27.24 13.46 1.57
C GLY A 221 26.13 14.38 2.04
N ARG A 222 24.88 13.89 2.08
CA ARG A 222 23.76 14.61 2.72
C ARG A 222 23.89 14.70 4.24
N SER A 223 24.60 13.75 4.82
CA SER A 223 25.08 13.74 6.20
C SER A 223 26.56 13.36 6.18
N THR A 224 27.31 13.84 7.16
CA THR A 224 28.69 13.43 7.37
C THR A 224 28.70 12.16 8.21
N THR A 225 29.24 11.07 7.67
CA THR A 225 29.44 9.83 8.41
C THR A 225 30.91 9.72 8.77
N ARG A 226 31.19 9.51 10.07
CA ARG A 226 32.54 9.34 10.61
C ARG A 226 32.70 7.93 11.13
N ALA A 227 33.77 7.26 10.73
CA ALA A 227 34.07 5.89 11.12
C ALA A 227 35.51 5.81 11.62
N LEU A 228 35.69 5.27 12.82
CA LEU A 228 36.98 5.10 13.48
C LEU A 228 37.20 3.61 13.72
N TYR A 229 38.41 3.14 13.41
CA TYR A 229 38.77 1.72 13.47
C TYR A 229 39.90 1.54 14.48
N LEU A 230 39.81 0.46 15.28
CA LEU A 230 40.88 0.08 16.22
C LEU A 230 41.60 -1.16 15.70
N GLU A 231 42.91 -1.23 15.89
CA GLU A 231 43.73 -2.38 15.51
C GLU A 231 43.29 -3.64 16.27
N GLY A 232 43.14 -4.76 15.55
CA GLY A 232 42.69 -6.02 16.13
C GLY A 232 41.21 -6.10 16.49
N HIS A 233 40.44 -5.01 16.30
CA HIS A 233 38.98 -4.99 16.47
C HIS A 233 38.28 -5.09 15.11
N GLY A 234 37.22 -5.90 15.04
CA GLY A 234 36.41 -6.08 13.83
C GLY A 234 35.28 -5.06 13.66
N ASP A 235 35.04 -4.24 14.69
CA ASP A 235 33.91 -3.31 14.75
C ASP A 235 34.26 -1.94 14.15
N THR A 236 33.21 -1.20 13.77
CA THR A 236 33.31 0.19 13.33
C THR A 236 32.72 1.08 14.42
N TYR A 237 33.48 2.09 14.86
CA TYR A 237 33.06 3.02 15.90
C TYR A 237 32.68 4.36 15.28
N THR A 238 31.52 4.90 15.64
CA THR A 238 30.95 6.11 15.05
C THR A 238 31.09 7.32 16.00
N PRO A 239 32.14 8.15 15.85
CA PRO A 239 32.21 9.40 16.61
C PRO A 239 31.24 10.46 16.09
N LYS A 240 30.79 11.32 17.00
CA LYS A 240 30.05 12.55 16.66
C LYS A 240 31.03 13.61 16.13
N ALA A 241 30.53 14.79 15.77
CA ALA A 241 31.41 15.90 15.36
C ALA A 241 32.31 16.34 16.52
N GLU A 242 33.53 16.77 16.21
CA GLU A 242 34.59 17.08 17.16
C GLU A 242 34.17 18.14 18.20
N ASP A 243 33.36 19.11 17.77
CA ASP A 243 32.83 20.20 18.58
C ASP A 243 31.71 19.79 19.56
N THR A 244 31.19 18.56 19.43
CA THR A 244 30.15 18.03 20.34
C THR A 244 30.71 17.42 21.62
N TYR A 245 32.04 17.29 21.72
CA TYR A 245 32.74 16.83 22.91
C TYR A 245 33.16 18.01 23.79
N THR A 246 33.28 17.79 25.10
CA THR A 246 33.77 18.77 26.07
C THR A 246 34.95 18.20 26.87
N PRO A 247 36.18 18.76 26.72
CA PRO A 247 36.57 19.73 25.68
C PRO A 247 36.40 19.15 24.26
N SER A 248 36.42 20.00 23.23
CA SER A 248 36.30 19.55 21.85
C SER A 248 37.40 18.55 21.51
N ALA A 249 37.02 17.49 20.78
CA ALA A 249 37.96 16.45 20.39
C ALA A 249 38.98 17.00 19.37
N PRO A 250 40.20 16.47 19.34
CA PRO A 250 41.12 16.74 18.24
C PRO A 250 40.54 16.17 16.93
N PRO A 251 41.01 16.66 15.76
CA PRO A 251 40.63 16.07 14.48
C PRO A 251 40.91 14.56 14.50
N PHE A 252 39.90 13.74 14.23
CA PHE A 252 40.01 12.29 14.45
C PHE A 252 41.11 11.62 13.60
N GLY A 253 41.45 12.19 12.44
CA GLY A 253 42.56 11.72 11.62
C GLY A 253 43.94 11.83 12.31
N VAL A 254 44.09 12.71 13.30
CA VAL A 254 45.33 12.84 14.09
C VAL A 254 45.46 11.73 15.12
N LEU A 255 44.35 11.10 15.52
CA LEU A 255 44.37 9.99 16.47
C LEU A 255 44.90 8.69 15.85
N VAL A 256 45.06 8.60 14.53
CA VAL A 256 45.58 7.40 13.85
C VAL A 256 47.00 7.08 14.36
N GLY A 257 47.17 5.87 14.88
CA GLY A 257 48.40 5.39 15.52
C GLY A 257 48.48 5.70 17.02
N HIS A 258 47.55 6.45 17.59
CA HIS A 258 47.48 6.71 19.04
C HIS A 258 46.78 5.57 19.76
N GLN A 259 47.22 5.28 20.98
CA GLN A 259 46.51 4.41 21.92
C GLN A 259 45.39 5.22 22.58
N VAL A 260 44.14 4.78 22.41
CA VAL A 260 42.96 5.45 22.95
C VAL A 260 42.09 4.49 23.75
N VAL A 261 41.25 5.04 24.63
CA VAL A 261 40.10 4.33 25.21
C VAL A 261 38.81 4.99 24.72
N LEU A 262 38.03 4.26 23.94
CA LEU A 262 36.71 4.69 23.48
C LEU A 262 35.65 4.25 24.48
N TYR A 263 34.80 5.17 24.90
CA TYR A 263 33.57 4.83 25.63
C TYR A 263 32.42 4.82 24.64
N ILE A 264 31.95 3.63 24.30
CA ILE A 264 30.95 3.42 23.25
C ILE A 264 29.58 3.06 23.83
N ASN A 265 28.52 3.37 23.11
CA ASN A 265 27.19 2.84 23.43
C ASN A 265 27.11 1.36 23.04
N SER A 266 26.82 0.48 24.01
CA SER A 266 26.83 -0.98 23.81
C SER A 266 25.89 -1.50 22.72
N GLY A 267 24.87 -0.72 22.32
CA GLY A 267 23.91 -1.10 21.28
C GLY A 267 24.24 -0.60 19.87
N THR A 268 24.94 0.53 19.73
CA THR A 268 25.12 1.22 18.45
C THR A 268 26.58 1.41 18.03
N HIS A 269 27.54 1.16 18.92
CA HIS A 269 28.96 1.49 18.73
C HIS A 269 29.24 2.98 18.49
N ASP A 270 28.28 3.86 18.84
CA ASP A 270 28.50 5.30 18.83
C ASP A 270 29.47 5.68 19.94
N VAL A 271 30.49 6.49 19.61
CA VAL A 271 31.52 6.92 20.55
C VAL A 271 30.99 8.06 21.39
N LEU A 272 30.72 7.78 22.66
CA LEU A 272 30.20 8.72 23.66
C LEU A 272 31.31 9.57 24.28
N ALA A 273 32.51 9.00 24.47
CA ALA A 273 33.71 9.72 24.91
C ALA A 273 35.00 9.05 24.38
N ILE A 274 36.07 9.81 24.34
CA ILE A 274 37.42 9.37 23.92
C ILE A 274 38.40 9.80 25.00
N ASP A 275 39.22 8.87 25.49
CA ASP A 275 40.37 9.16 26.34
C ASP A 275 41.65 8.94 25.50
N ASP A 276 42.41 10.01 25.30
CA ASP A 276 43.70 10.01 24.59
C ASP A 276 44.76 10.54 25.56
N ASP A 277 45.68 9.66 25.95
CA ASP A 277 46.76 9.94 26.91
C ASP A 277 46.30 10.60 28.23
N GLY A 278 45.14 10.18 28.76
CA GLY A 278 44.56 10.69 30.00
C GLY A 278 43.72 11.96 29.84
N GLN A 279 43.64 12.52 28.63
CA GLN A 279 42.74 13.62 28.31
C GLN A 279 41.39 13.07 27.82
N LEU A 280 40.35 13.23 28.63
CA LEU A 280 38.99 12.79 28.32
C LEU A 280 38.23 13.85 27.53
N TYR A 281 37.77 13.48 26.34
CA TYR A 281 36.84 14.24 25.49
C TYR A 281 35.46 13.58 25.59
N ALA A 282 34.53 14.19 26.32
CA ALA A 282 33.24 13.58 26.64
C ALA A 282 32.08 14.29 25.93
N GLY A 283 31.21 13.51 25.28
CA GLY A 283 29.95 14.01 24.74
C GLY A 283 28.84 14.07 25.79
N ASP A 284 27.73 14.74 25.43
CA ASP A 284 26.58 14.94 26.32
C ASP A 284 26.05 13.64 26.93
N TRP A 285 25.87 12.58 26.14
CA TRP A 285 25.34 11.30 26.63
C TRP A 285 26.30 10.50 27.50
N TYR A 286 27.61 10.83 27.47
CA TYR A 286 28.55 10.26 28.44
C TYR A 286 28.44 10.97 29.79
N LEU A 287 28.33 12.30 29.78
CA LEU A 287 28.23 13.13 30.99
C LEU A 287 26.84 13.03 31.65
N HIS A 288 25.80 12.92 30.84
CA HIS A 288 24.40 12.89 31.22
C HIS A 288 23.66 11.74 30.49
N PRO A 289 23.84 10.47 30.92
CA PRO A 289 23.23 9.31 30.27
C PRO A 289 21.71 9.38 30.11
N ASP A 290 21.02 10.06 31.05
CA ASP A 290 19.57 10.23 31.04
C ASP A 290 19.07 11.11 29.88
N HIS A 291 19.95 11.94 29.29
CA HIS A 291 19.60 12.74 28.11
C HIS A 291 19.27 11.87 26.90
N GLN A 292 19.87 10.67 26.79
CA GLN A 292 19.48 9.70 25.75
C GLN A 292 18.05 9.21 25.97
N THR A 293 17.71 8.81 27.20
CA THR A 293 16.35 8.37 27.55
C THR A 293 15.32 9.45 27.26
N MET A 294 15.62 10.69 27.64
CA MET A 294 14.74 11.83 27.37
C MET A 294 14.59 12.10 25.88
N PHE A 295 15.68 12.04 25.10
CA PHE A 295 15.64 12.22 23.66
C PHE A 295 14.79 11.13 22.97
N GLU A 296 15.01 9.86 23.31
CA GLU A 296 14.23 8.73 22.77
C GLU A 296 12.76 8.81 23.17
N THR A 297 12.48 9.16 24.43
CA THR A 297 11.11 9.32 24.95
C THR A 297 10.38 10.46 24.23
N VAL A 298 11.02 11.62 24.06
CA VAL A 298 10.40 12.77 23.39
C VAL A 298 10.12 12.47 21.92
N ASN A 299 11.07 11.85 21.21
CA ASN A 299 10.86 11.46 19.80
C ASN A 299 9.75 10.41 19.65
N GLY A 300 9.73 9.41 20.53
CA GLY A 300 8.66 8.42 20.58
C GLY A 300 7.29 9.03 20.90
N ALA A 301 7.23 9.99 21.83
CA ALA A 301 6.01 10.70 22.18
C ALA A 301 5.49 11.57 21.02
N ILE A 302 6.36 12.35 20.37
CA ILE A 302 6.02 13.15 19.18
C ILE A 302 5.46 12.24 18.08
N THR A 303 6.15 11.13 17.80
CA THR A 303 5.73 10.15 16.79
C THR A 303 4.35 9.58 17.12
N THR A 304 4.13 9.20 18.38
CA THR A 304 2.83 8.70 18.87
C THR A 304 1.71 9.72 18.68
N VAL A 305 1.94 10.98 19.08
CA VAL A 305 0.94 12.05 18.99
C VAL A 305 0.57 12.35 17.54
N LEU A 306 1.56 12.57 16.67
CA LEU A 306 1.31 12.83 15.24
C LEU A 306 0.57 11.67 14.57
N SER A 307 0.93 10.44 14.93
CA SER A 307 0.29 9.23 14.40
C SER A 307 -1.15 9.08 14.88
N GLY A 308 -1.43 9.41 16.14
CA GLY A 308 -2.79 9.47 16.69
C GLY A 308 -3.65 10.52 15.97
N VAL A 309 -3.11 11.69 15.68
CA VAL A 309 -3.79 12.73 14.89
C VAL A 309 -4.13 12.24 13.48
N LEU A 310 -3.19 11.58 12.79
CA LEU A 310 -3.45 11.00 11.46
C LEU A 310 -4.56 9.94 11.50
N LEU A 311 -4.59 9.10 12.54
CA LEU A 311 -5.62 8.09 12.72
C LEU A 311 -7.00 8.75 12.92
N LEU A 312 -7.09 9.79 13.76
CA LEU A 312 -8.32 10.54 13.97
C LEU A 312 -8.82 11.23 12.70
N ILE A 313 -7.93 11.87 11.93
CA ILE A 313 -8.26 12.47 10.63
C ILE A 313 -8.77 11.38 9.68
N GLY A 314 -8.10 10.23 9.62
CA GLY A 314 -8.50 9.12 8.77
C GLY A 314 -9.90 8.60 9.10
N VAL A 315 -10.23 8.44 10.38
CA VAL A 315 -11.57 8.07 10.86
C VAL A 315 -12.60 9.14 10.49
N ALA A 316 -12.28 10.43 10.69
CA ALA A 316 -13.19 11.52 10.35
C ALA A 316 -13.53 11.56 8.85
N VAL A 317 -12.52 11.37 7.99
CA VAL A 317 -12.71 11.26 6.53
C VAL A 317 -13.54 10.02 6.20
N LEU A 318 -13.30 8.87 6.82
CA LEU A 318 -14.08 7.65 6.58
C LEU A 318 -15.56 7.84 6.91
N VAL A 319 -15.86 8.47 8.05
CA VAL A 319 -17.22 8.76 8.48
C VAL A 319 -17.89 9.76 7.53
N ARG A 320 -17.18 10.80 7.11
CA ARG A 320 -17.67 11.77 6.12
C ARG A 320 -18.03 11.09 4.80
N ASP A 321 -17.13 10.27 4.26
CA ASP A 321 -17.32 9.57 2.99
C ASP A 321 -18.51 8.61 3.05
N ARG A 322 -18.69 7.90 4.17
CA ARG A 322 -19.85 7.02 4.39
C ARG A 322 -21.15 7.79 4.37
N ARG A 323 -21.24 8.91 5.10
CA ARG A 323 -22.43 9.77 5.13
C ARG A 323 -22.79 10.31 3.74
N GLN A 324 -21.79 10.74 2.96
CA GLN A 324 -22.01 11.24 1.60
C GLN A 324 -22.56 10.14 0.67
N ARG A 325 -22.06 8.91 0.79
CA ARG A 325 -22.56 7.77 0.00
C ARG A 325 -23.99 7.42 0.36
N GLU A 326 -24.34 7.38 1.64
CA GLU A 326 -25.72 7.14 2.08
C GLU A 326 -26.68 8.20 1.52
N SER A 327 -26.26 9.48 1.51
CA SER A 327 -27.06 10.56 0.92
C SER A 327 -27.14 10.50 -0.63
N SER A 328 -26.17 9.86 -1.29
CA SER A 328 -26.13 9.72 -2.75
C SER A 328 -26.78 8.43 -3.26
N ALA A 329 -27.11 7.49 -2.38
CA ALA A 329 -27.71 6.19 -2.68
C ALA A 329 -29.16 6.24 -3.18
N VAL A 330 -29.65 7.43 -3.59
CA VAL A 330 -30.96 7.63 -4.23
C VAL A 330 -31.03 6.93 -5.60
N TYR A 331 -29.89 6.52 -6.18
CA TYR A 331 -29.84 5.63 -7.34
C TYR A 331 -29.58 4.18 -6.92
N GLY A 332 -30.63 3.47 -6.51
CA GLY A 332 -30.59 2.02 -6.36
C GLY A 332 -30.45 1.31 -7.72
N PRO A 333 -29.84 0.12 -7.78
CA PRO A 333 -29.84 -0.72 -8.99
C PRO A 333 -31.27 -0.99 -9.47
N PRO A 334 -31.49 -1.24 -10.77
CA PRO A 334 -32.82 -1.51 -11.30
C PRO A 334 -33.41 -2.71 -10.55
N THR A 335 -34.40 -2.46 -9.70
CA THR A 335 -35.19 -3.54 -9.12
C THR A 335 -35.92 -4.20 -10.28
N VAL A 336 -35.51 -5.42 -10.64
CA VAL A 336 -36.28 -6.27 -11.54
C VAL A 336 -37.60 -6.56 -10.82
N ARG A 337 -38.62 -5.74 -11.08
CA ARG A 337 -39.99 -6.12 -10.74
C ARG A 337 -40.26 -7.38 -11.55
N CYS A 338 -40.30 -8.52 -10.86
CA CYS A 338 -40.81 -9.75 -11.44
C CYS A 338 -42.26 -9.48 -11.83
N ARG A 339 -42.48 -9.07 -13.08
CA ARG A 339 -43.80 -8.86 -13.65
C ARG A 339 -44.30 -10.26 -13.96
N THR A 340 -44.90 -10.91 -12.97
CA THR A 340 -45.79 -12.05 -13.20
C THR A 340 -46.84 -11.58 -14.22
N ARG A 341 -46.65 -11.94 -15.49
CA ARG A 341 -47.69 -11.78 -16.49
C ARG A 341 -48.80 -12.75 -16.11
N PRO A 342 -50.05 -12.31 -15.92
CA PRO A 342 -51.16 -13.25 -15.86
C PRO A 342 -51.26 -13.95 -17.21
N ALA A 343 -51.37 -15.28 -17.17
CA ALA A 343 -51.71 -16.09 -18.33
C ALA A 343 -53.04 -15.57 -18.91
N THR A 344 -53.00 -14.91 -20.06
CA THR A 344 -54.20 -14.54 -20.81
C THR A 344 -53.96 -14.87 -22.28
N GLU A 345 -54.63 -15.95 -22.68
CA GLU A 345 -55.18 -16.26 -24.00
C GLU A 345 -54.42 -15.77 -25.24
N TYR A 346 -53.73 -16.73 -25.88
CA TYR A 346 -53.49 -16.70 -27.31
C TYR A 346 -54.83 -16.85 -28.05
N SER A 347 -55.43 -15.73 -28.46
CA SER A 347 -56.43 -15.74 -29.52
C SER A 347 -55.74 -15.47 -30.87
N PHE A 348 -55.67 -16.54 -31.66
CA PHE A 348 -55.40 -16.54 -33.09
C PHE A 348 -56.28 -15.51 -33.82
N ARG A 349 -55.69 -14.61 -34.60
CA ARG A 349 -56.37 -13.97 -35.73
C ARG A 349 -55.44 -13.91 -36.93
N LEU A 350 -55.67 -14.87 -37.84
CA LEU A 350 -55.36 -14.77 -39.25
C LEU A 350 -56.02 -13.50 -39.81
N LEU A 351 -55.24 -12.66 -40.49
CA LEU A 351 -55.75 -11.77 -41.52
C LEU A 351 -54.90 -11.95 -42.77
N LEU A 352 -55.52 -12.65 -43.72
CA LEU A 352 -55.25 -12.60 -45.14
C LEU A 352 -55.26 -11.13 -45.59
N ASN A 353 -54.24 -10.72 -46.36
CA ASN A 353 -54.37 -9.60 -47.28
C ASN A 353 -54.20 -10.17 -48.69
N VAL A 354 -55.34 -10.27 -49.37
CA VAL A 354 -55.47 -10.21 -50.82
C VAL A 354 -55.73 -8.74 -51.11
N ASP A 355 -54.83 -8.10 -51.84
CA ASP A 355 -55.09 -7.28 -53.02
C ASP A 355 -53.77 -6.99 -53.74
#